data_AF-A0A967XX22-F1
#
_entry.id   AF-A0A967XX22-F1
#
_cell.length_a   1.000
_cell.length_b   1.000
_cell.length_c   1.000
_cell.angle_alpha   90.00
_cell.angle_beta   90.00
_cell.angle_gamma   90.00
#
_symmetry.space_group_name_H-M   'P 1'
#
loop_
_entity.id
_entity.type
_entity.pdbx_description
1 polymer ?
#
loop_
_entity_poly.entity_id
_entity_poly.type
_entity_poly.pdbx_seq_one_letter_code
_entity_poly.pdbx_strand_id
1 'polypeptide(L)' 'MTINNARRFVERMRQDRSFRKKALETTGPDDLLTFLQEEEMPFSQRELVEAMAECMEQLELQMGS' A
#
# COMPACT_ATOMS: atom_id res chain seq x y z
N MET A 1 11.63 0.28 12.79
CA MET A 1 11.14 -1.09 12.44
C MET A 1 10.05 -1.03 11.35
N THR A 2 10.13 -0.07 10.42
CA THR A 2 9.01 0.33 9.54
C THR A 2 9.24 -0.01 8.06
N ILE A 3 10.50 -0.03 7.63
CA ILE A 3 10.94 -0.53 6.31
C ILE A 3 10.47 -1.98 6.04
N ASN A 4 10.30 -2.79 7.09
CA ASN A 4 9.84 -4.18 6.95
C ASN A 4 8.38 -4.29 6.49
N ASN A 5 7.49 -3.37 6.88
CA ASN A 5 6.07 -3.46 6.55
C ASN A 5 5.81 -3.01 5.10
N ALA A 6 6.45 -1.92 4.66
CA ALA A 6 6.45 -1.49 3.26
C ALA A 6 6.96 -2.60 2.32
N ARG A 7 8.09 -3.23 2.67
CA ARG A 7 8.66 -4.33 1.89
C ARG A 7 7.73 -5.54 1.84
N ARG A 8 7.19 -5.96 2.99
CA ARG A 8 6.23 -7.08 3.08
C ARG A 8 4.95 -6.81 2.31
N PHE A 9 4.43 -5.59 2.34
CA PHE A 9 3.27 -5.19 1.55
C PHE A 9 3.53 -5.36 0.06
N VAL A 10 4.66 -4.82 -0.45
CA VAL A 10 5.03 -4.95 -1.86
C VAL A 10 5.26 -6.42 -2.23
N GLU A 11 5.89 -7.21 -1.37
CA GLU A 11 6.08 -8.65 -1.58
C GLU A 11 4.75 -9.40 -1.65
N ARG A 12 3.81 -9.14 -0.72
CA ARG A 12 2.44 -9.71 -0.74
C ARG A 12 1.66 -9.28 -1.97
N MET A 13 1.73 -8.02 -2.39
CA MET A 13 1.10 -7.52 -3.63
C MET A 13 1.59 -8.27 -4.88
N ARG A 14 2.86 -8.71 -4.88
CA ARG A 14 3.46 -9.48 -5.99
C ARG A 14 3.10 -10.96 -5.93
N GLN A 15 3.14 -11.56 -4.73
CA GLN A 15 3.04 -13.00 -4.54
C GLN A 15 1.61 -13.50 -4.30
N ASP A 16 0.74 -12.68 -3.71
CA ASP A 16 -0.63 -13.04 -3.36
C ASP A 16 -1.64 -12.23 -4.19
N ARG A 17 -2.29 -12.94 -5.14
CA ARG A 17 -3.31 -12.36 -6.02
C ARG A 17 -4.57 -11.97 -5.27
N SER A 18 -4.95 -12.68 -4.22
CA SER A 18 -6.14 -12.41 -3.42
C SER A 18 -5.93 -11.17 -2.56
N PHE A 19 -4.76 -11.08 -1.92
CA PHE A 19 -4.32 -9.89 -1.20
C PHE A 19 -4.34 -8.67 -2.12
N ARG A 20 -3.72 -8.77 -3.30
CA ARG A 20 -3.69 -7.68 -4.28
C ARG A 20 -5.10 -7.25 -4.70
N LYS A 21 -6.00 -8.20 -4.96
CA LYS A 21 -7.37 -7.88 -5.35
C LYS A 21 -8.08 -7.10 -4.25
N LYS A 22 -8.03 -7.58 -3.00
CA LYS A 22 -8.64 -6.89 -1.85
C LYS A 22 -8.03 -5.50 -1.62
N ALA A 23 -6.71 -5.38 -1.68
CA ALA A 23 -6.02 -4.11 -1.54
C ALA A 23 -6.38 -3.09 -2.64
N LEU A 24 -6.73 -3.55 -3.84
CA LEU A 24 -7.18 -2.68 -4.93
C LEU A 24 -8.70 -2.40 -4.90
N GLU A 25 -9.47 -3.18 -4.15
CA GLU A 25 -10.91 -2.99 -3.96
C GLU A 25 -11.23 -1.97 -2.85
N THR A 26 -10.24 -1.57 -2.04
CA THR A 26 -10.41 -0.55 -1.00
C THR A 26 -10.67 0.82 -1.62
N THR A 27 -11.68 1.53 -1.14
CA THR A 27 -12.15 2.81 -1.70
C THR A 27 -11.41 4.04 -1.18
N GLY A 28 -10.55 3.89 -0.16
CA GLY A 28 -9.79 4.99 0.41
C GLY A 28 -8.70 4.55 1.39
N PRO A 29 -7.92 5.51 1.91
CA PRO A 29 -6.81 5.22 2.82
C PRO A 29 -7.26 4.60 4.14
N ASP A 30 -8.43 4.94 4.67
CA ASP A 30 -8.95 4.35 5.92
C ASP A 30 -9.36 2.88 5.75
N ASP A 31 -9.99 2.54 4.61
CA ASP A 31 -10.34 1.15 4.28
C ASP A 31 -9.07 0.30 4.09
N LEU A 32 -8.07 0.86 3.39
CA LEU A 32 -6.78 0.21 3.20
C LEU A 32 -6.04 0.02 4.51
N LEU A 33 -6.04 1.02 5.39
CA LEU A 33 -5.41 0.93 6.71
C LEU A 33 -6.08 -0.17 7.56
N THR A 34 -7.41 -0.25 7.55
CA THR A 34 -8.19 -1.26 8.27
C THR A 34 -7.86 -2.66 7.75
N PHE A 35 -7.86 -2.85 6.43
CA PHE A 35 -7.47 -4.11 5.80
C PHE A 35 -6.03 -4.53 6.16
N LEU A 36 -5.09 -3.58 6.16
CA LEU A 36 -3.70 -3.85 6.51
C LEU A 36 -3.52 -4.22 7.99
N GLN A 37 -4.35 -3.68 8.89
CA GLN A 37 -4.39 -4.09 10.28
C GLN A 37 -4.91 -5.52 10.44
N GLU A 38 -5.97 -5.90 9.72
CA GLU A 38 -6.51 -7.27 9.73
C GLU A 38 -5.50 -8.31 9.19
N GLU A 39 -4.66 -7.91 8.24
CA GLU A 39 -3.61 -8.75 7.64
C GLU A 39 -2.29 -8.76 8.45
N GLU A 40 -2.33 -8.29 9.70
CA GLU A 40 -1.20 -8.18 10.63
C GLU A 40 0.00 -7.38 10.08
N MET A 41 -0.29 -6.42 9.19
CA MET A 41 0.68 -5.45 8.65
C MET A 41 0.29 -4.04 9.07
N PRO A 42 0.43 -3.67 10.36
CA PRO A 42 0.09 -2.32 10.80
C PRO A 42 1.04 -1.31 10.15
N PHE A 43 0.48 -0.47 9.28
CA PHE A 43 1.09 0.79 8.88
C PHE A 43 0.62 1.88 9.83
N SER A 44 1.45 2.89 10.08
CA SER A 44 0.91 4.15 10.59
C SER A 44 0.21 4.89 9.47
N GLN A 45 -0.85 5.65 9.79
CA GLN A 45 -1.59 6.44 8.81
C GLN A 45 -0.66 7.39 8.02
N ARG A 46 0.35 7.95 8.71
CA ARG A 46 1.38 8.79 8.08
C ARG A 46 2.19 8.03 7.03
N GLU A 47 2.67 6.83 7.35
CA GLU A 47 3.46 6.02 6.41
C GLU A 47 2.65 5.58 5.20
N LEU A 48 1.37 5.26 5.39
CA LEU A 48 0.48 4.92 4.28
C LEU A 48 0.32 6.10 3.33
N VAL A 49 0.07 7.30 3.88
CA VAL A 49 -0.08 8.53 3.08
C VAL A 49 1.22 8.91 2.38
N GLU A 50 2.37 8.82 3.07
CA GLU A 50 3.69 9.08 2.46
C GLU A 50 3.96 8.09 1.30
N ALA A 51 3.70 6.80 1.49
CA ALA A 51 3.88 5.80 0.44
C ALA A 51 2.92 6.01 -0.76
N MET A 52 1.67 6.40 -0.51
CA MET A 52 0.73 6.73 -1.57
C MET A 52 1.15 7.97 -2.36
N ALA A 53 1.66 9.00 -1.67
CA ALA A 53 2.16 10.22 -2.30
C ALA A 53 3.39 9.92 -3.19
N GLU A 54 4.34 9.13 -2.70
CA GLU A 54 5.50 8.67 -3.50
C GLU A 54 5.06 7.85 -4.73
N CYS A 55 4.04 7.00 -4.59
CA CYS A 55 3.50 6.25 -5.73
C CYS A 55 2.83 7.18 -6.77
N MET A 56 2.06 8.18 -6.34
CA MET A 56 1.44 9.14 -7.25
C MET A 56 2.49 9.98 -7.99
N GLU A 57 3.50 10.50 -7.30
CA GLU A 57 4.59 11.25 -7.91
C GLU A 57 5.33 10.42 -8.99
N GLN A 58 5.60 9.15 -8.72
CA GLN A 58 6.23 8.26 -9.70
C GLN A 58 5.32 7.95 -10.90
N LEU A 59 4.00 7.85 -10.71
CA LEU A 59 3.05 7.66 -11.80
C LEU A 59 2.97 8.91 -12.68
N GLU A 60 2.96 10.10 -12.09
CA GLU A 60 2.99 11.37 -12.82
C GLU A 60 4.26 11.50 -13.68
N LEU A 61 5.41 11.10 -13.14
CA LEU A 61 6.69 11.07 -13.89
C LEU A 61 6.68 10.09 -15.06
N GLN A 62 5.99 8.94 -14.94
CA GLN A 62 5.85 7.95 -16.02
C GLN A 62 4.82 8.34 -17.07
N MET A 63 3.77 9.07 -16.70
CA MET A 63 2.72 9.53 -17.62
C MET A 63 3.08 10.84 -18.35
N GLY A 64 4.06 11.60 -17.84
CA GLY A 64 4.58 12.82 -18.44
C GLY A 64 5.74 12.63 -19.44
N SER A 65 6.09 11.38 -19.80
CA SER A 65 7.16 11.05 -20.77
C SER A 65 6.61 10.59 -22.13
#